data_AF-A0A9D7PP58-F1
#
_entry.id   AF-A0A9D7PP58-F1
#
_cell.length_a   1.000
_cell.length_b   1.000
_cell.length_c   1.000
_cell.angle_alpha   90.00
_cell.angle_beta   90.00
_cell.angle_gamma   90.00
#
_symmetry.space_group_name_H-M   'P 1'
#
loop_
_entity.id
_entity.type
_entity.pdbx_description
1 polymer ?
#
loop_
_entity_poly.entity_id
_entity_poly.type
_entity_poly.pdbx_seq_one_letter_code
_entity_poly.pdbx_strand_id
1 'polypeptide(L)'
;MSIIDLLKKNQPTVEQSRETVRRLQEEQTFAAAELAEAEAELSSALLAKAEGILDGAGIAKARKAVAEARQTLEETGIALVGAERRLDAAEGDDAVRQREQRRKQVKELCDHRHKLALRFQKLAVELAVVVDQTEETTSEIYSLLPGKVDLVAAMLHQPDLYAAMKEQLQRAQATPWSSSALGQWEIERRPDLVARVEAANVVLGV
;
A
#
# COMPACT_ATOMS: atom_id res chain seq x y z
N MET A 1 33.64 6.36 -2.04
CA MET A 1 32.72 5.52 -1.26
C MET A 1 33.02 5.78 0.21
N SER A 2 32.05 6.23 1.00
CA SER A 2 32.29 6.63 2.40
C SER A 2 32.43 5.40 3.31
N ILE A 3 33.21 5.49 4.39
CA ILE A 3 33.28 4.45 5.45
C ILE A 3 31.89 4.14 6.01
N ILE A 4 31.02 5.15 6.07
CA ILE A 4 29.63 5.03 6.51
C ILE A 4 28.82 4.17 5.53
N ASP A 5 29.09 4.25 4.23
CA ASP A 5 28.40 3.42 3.22
C ASP A 5 28.85 1.96 3.29
N LEU A 6 30.13 1.69 3.62
CA LEU A 6 30.65 0.34 3.84
C LEU A 6 30.06 -0.30 5.09
N LEU A 7 29.92 0.47 6.18
CA LEU A 7 29.28 -0.01 7.40
C LEU A 7 27.79 -0.33 7.20
N LYS A 8 27.07 0.49 6.42
CA LYS A 8 25.67 0.22 6.03
C LYS A 8 25.52 -1.00 5.12
N LYS A 9 26.51 -1.28 4.27
CA LYS A 9 26.49 -2.45 3.37
C LYS A 9 26.73 -3.77 4.11
N ASN A 10 27.44 -3.71 5.24
CA ASN A 10 27.74 -4.86 6.08
C ASN A 10 26.80 -5.01 7.28
N GLN A 11 25.76 -4.18 7.40
CA GLN A 11 24.74 -4.36 8.43
C GLN A 11 23.92 -5.62 8.12
N PRO A 12 23.72 -6.52 9.11
CA PRO A 12 22.89 -7.69 8.93
C PRO A 12 21.45 -7.28 8.61
N THR A 13 20.77 -8.07 7.78
CA THR A 13 19.34 -7.86 7.50
C THR A 13 18.51 -8.10 8.77
N VAL A 14 17.25 -7.63 8.78
CA VAL A 14 16.31 -7.92 9.88
C VAL A 14 16.18 -9.43 10.09
N GLU A 15 16.08 -10.20 9.01
CA GLU A 15 16.00 -11.67 9.05
C GLU A 15 17.26 -12.30 9.65
N GLN A 16 18.45 -11.85 9.25
CA GLN A 16 19.72 -12.33 9.82
C GLN A 16 19.84 -11.98 11.31
N SER A 17 19.37 -10.79 11.70
CA SER A 17 19.39 -10.36 13.10
C SER A 17 18.41 -11.17 13.95
N ARG A 18 17.21 -11.49 13.44
CA ARG A 18 16.23 -12.37 14.11
C ARG A 18 16.76 -13.79 14.31
N GLU A 19 17.38 -14.35 13.28
CA GLU A 19 18.00 -15.68 13.37
C GLU A 19 19.13 -15.69 14.41
N THR A 20 19.93 -14.63 14.49
CA THR A 20 21.00 -14.50 15.49
C THR A 20 20.45 -14.45 16.91
N VAL A 21 19.40 -13.65 17.15
CA VAL A 21 18.72 -13.59 18.45
C VAL A 21 18.14 -14.95 18.83
N ARG A 22 17.47 -15.63 17.90
CA ARG A 22 16.90 -16.95 18.13
C ARG A 22 17.97 -17.98 18.54
N ARG A 23 19.09 -18.04 17.81
CA ARG A 23 20.20 -18.94 18.16
C ARG A 23 20.77 -18.64 19.54
N LEU A 24 20.96 -17.37 19.86
CA LEU A 24 21.47 -16.97 21.18
C LEU A 24 20.48 -17.28 22.31
N GLN A 25 19.17 -17.23 22.05
CA GLN A 25 18.15 -17.69 23.01
C GLN A 25 18.25 -19.21 23.22
N GLU A 26 18.40 -19.98 22.14
CA GLU A 26 18.61 -21.43 22.22
C GLU A 26 19.90 -21.76 22.99
N GLU A 27 21.02 -21.08 22.70
CA GLU A 27 22.29 -21.22 23.42
C GLU A 27 22.18 -20.82 24.89
N GLN A 28 21.43 -19.77 25.23
CA GLN A 28 21.18 -19.36 26.62
C GLN A 28 20.39 -20.44 27.39
N THR A 29 19.39 -21.06 26.75
CA THR A 29 18.66 -22.17 27.38
C THR A 29 19.54 -23.37 27.63
N PHE A 30 20.47 -23.67 26.71
CA PHE A 30 21.42 -24.75 26.86
C PHE A 30 22.44 -24.46 27.97
N ALA A 31 23.04 -23.26 27.99
CA ALA A 31 23.96 -22.82 29.03
C ALA A 31 23.31 -22.81 30.44
N ALA A 32 22.02 -22.47 30.53
CA ALA A 32 21.27 -22.54 31.78
C ALA A 32 21.06 -24.00 32.24
N ALA A 33 20.83 -24.92 31.30
CA ALA A 33 20.73 -26.34 31.60
C ALA A 33 22.09 -26.92 32.05
N GLU A 34 23.19 -26.58 31.38
CA GLU A 34 24.54 -26.96 31.78
C GLU A 34 24.90 -26.45 33.18
N LEU A 35 24.50 -25.22 33.51
CA LEU A 35 24.69 -24.69 34.86
C LEU A 35 23.90 -25.50 35.90
N ALA A 36 22.65 -25.83 35.63
CA ALA A 36 21.83 -26.63 36.53
C ALA A 36 22.41 -28.04 36.74
N GLU A 37 22.95 -28.65 35.69
CA GLU A 37 23.63 -29.94 35.76
C GLU A 37 24.92 -29.84 36.61
N ALA A 38 25.77 -28.84 36.36
CA ALA A 38 26.98 -28.62 37.15
C ALA A 38 26.69 -28.33 38.63
N GLU A 39 25.61 -27.61 38.94
CA GLU A 39 25.16 -27.36 40.31
C GLU A 39 24.63 -28.63 41.00
N ALA A 40 23.95 -29.51 40.26
CA ALA A 40 23.52 -30.81 40.74
C ALA A 40 24.73 -31.73 41.02
N GLU A 41 25.72 -31.76 40.12
CA GLU A 41 26.97 -32.50 40.33
C GLU A 41 27.75 -32.00 41.55
N LEU A 42 27.83 -30.68 41.73
CA LEU A 42 28.46 -30.09 42.92
C LEU A 42 27.71 -30.49 44.20
N SER A 43 26.38 -30.47 44.17
CA SER A 43 25.54 -30.89 45.30
C SER A 43 25.76 -32.37 45.64
N SER A 44 25.81 -33.24 44.64
CA SER A 44 26.11 -34.67 44.78
C SER A 44 27.51 -34.90 45.37
N ALA A 45 28.53 -34.20 44.87
CA ALA A 45 29.88 -34.28 45.39
C ALA A 45 30.01 -33.81 46.85
N LEU A 46 29.24 -32.78 47.23
CA LEU A 46 29.19 -32.29 48.62
C LEU A 46 28.54 -33.32 49.56
N LEU A 47 27.45 -33.97 49.13
CA LEU A 47 26.79 -35.05 49.88
C LEU A 47 27.72 -36.25 50.06
N ALA A 48 28.34 -36.72 48.98
CA ALA A 48 29.25 -37.86 49.03
C ALA A 48 30.49 -37.60 49.92
N LYS A 49 30.97 -36.35 50.01
CA LYS A 49 32.00 -35.98 50.99
C LYS A 49 31.47 -36.00 52.42
N ALA A 50 30.25 -35.52 52.66
CA ALA A 50 29.63 -35.56 54.00
C ALA A 50 29.45 -37.01 54.49
N GLU A 51 29.19 -37.94 53.57
CA GLU A 51 29.09 -39.38 53.83
C GLU A 51 30.46 -40.10 53.91
N GLY A 52 31.57 -39.39 53.66
CA GLY A 52 32.93 -39.94 53.71
C GLY A 52 33.30 -40.85 52.53
N ILE A 53 32.50 -40.82 51.44
CA ILE A 53 32.66 -41.67 50.26
C ILE A 53 33.70 -41.11 49.28
N LEU A 54 33.83 -39.77 49.21
CA LEU A 54 34.66 -39.07 48.24
C LEU A 54 35.77 -38.24 48.90
N ASP A 55 36.93 -38.17 48.25
CA ASP A 55 38.01 -37.28 48.63
C ASP A 55 37.71 -35.81 48.25
N GLY A 56 38.44 -34.87 48.86
CA GLY A 56 38.20 -33.44 48.64
C GLY A 56 38.46 -32.94 47.20
N ALA A 57 39.10 -33.74 46.35
CA ALA A 57 39.47 -33.37 44.98
C ALA A 57 38.27 -33.30 44.02
N GLY A 58 37.27 -34.18 44.20
CA GLY A 58 36.04 -34.17 43.39
C GLY A 58 35.24 -32.86 43.50
N ILE A 59 35.27 -32.22 44.68
CA ILE A 59 34.58 -30.94 44.91
C ILE A 59 35.27 -29.78 44.20
N ALA A 60 36.60 -29.76 44.18
CA ALA A 60 37.33 -28.69 43.49
C ALA A 60 37.01 -28.71 41.99
N LYS A 61 36.92 -29.90 41.39
CA LYS A 61 36.51 -30.07 39.98
C LYS A 61 35.07 -29.60 39.75
N ALA A 62 34.11 -30.03 40.59
CA ALA A 62 32.71 -29.63 40.45
C ALA A 62 32.50 -28.11 40.63
N ARG A 63 33.22 -27.48 41.57
CA ARG A 63 33.20 -26.01 41.73
C ARG A 63 33.72 -25.28 40.51
N LYS A 64 34.78 -25.81 39.89
CA LYS A 64 35.33 -25.25 38.66
C LYS A 64 34.31 -25.35 37.51
N ALA A 65 33.65 -26.49 37.35
CA ALA A 65 32.60 -26.68 36.34
C ALA A 65 31.44 -25.71 36.53
N VAL A 66 30.96 -25.49 37.77
CA VAL A 66 29.92 -24.49 38.06
C VAL A 66 30.39 -23.07 37.70
N ALA A 67 31.64 -22.71 38.01
CA ALA A 67 32.18 -21.40 37.67
C ALA A 67 32.26 -21.18 36.14
N GLU A 68 32.73 -22.18 35.40
CA GLU A 68 32.80 -22.15 33.93
C GLU A 68 31.40 -22.04 33.32
N ALA A 69 30.43 -22.86 33.78
CA ALA A 69 29.05 -22.81 33.29
C ALA A 69 28.36 -21.46 33.59
N ARG A 70 28.61 -20.85 34.76
CA ARG A 70 28.12 -19.49 35.07
C ARG A 70 28.70 -18.44 34.14
N GLN A 71 30.00 -18.52 33.86
CA GLN A 71 30.65 -17.60 32.94
C GLN A 71 30.06 -17.73 31.54
N THR A 72 29.86 -18.96 31.03
CA THR A 72 29.22 -19.20 29.73
C THR A 72 27.80 -18.62 29.67
N LEU A 73 27.00 -18.79 30.73
CA LEU A 73 25.66 -18.22 30.81
C LEU A 73 25.66 -16.69 30.82
N GLU A 74 26.63 -16.08 31.49
CA GLU A 74 26.78 -14.62 31.51
C GLU A 74 27.22 -14.08 30.14
N GLU A 75 28.21 -14.71 29.50
CA GLU A 75 28.71 -14.34 28.17
C GLU A 75 27.63 -14.46 27.10
N THR A 76 26.86 -15.55 27.10
CA THR A 76 25.71 -15.74 26.20
C THR A 76 24.61 -14.72 26.47
N GLY A 77 24.34 -14.38 27.74
CA GLY A 77 23.40 -13.32 28.11
C GLY A 77 23.80 -11.94 27.58
N ILE A 78 25.08 -11.57 27.70
CA ILE A 78 25.61 -10.31 27.16
C ILE A 78 25.50 -10.30 25.63
N ALA A 79 25.85 -11.41 24.97
CA ALA A 79 25.75 -11.56 23.53
C ALA A 79 24.31 -11.41 23.05
N LEU A 80 23.34 -11.99 23.76
CA LEU A 80 21.92 -11.89 23.46
C LEU A 80 21.42 -10.44 23.53
N VAL A 81 21.70 -9.73 24.62
CA VAL A 81 21.34 -8.29 24.75
C VAL A 81 21.95 -7.46 23.62
N GLY A 82 23.19 -7.75 23.24
CA GLY A 82 23.85 -7.11 22.10
C GLY A 82 23.21 -7.43 20.76
N ALA A 83 22.65 -8.64 20.58
CA ALA A 83 21.93 -9.04 19.38
C ALA A 83 20.54 -8.42 19.30
N GLU A 84 19.80 -8.37 20.41
CA GLU A 84 18.48 -7.73 20.50
C GLU A 84 18.55 -6.25 20.14
N ARG A 85 19.52 -5.51 20.67
CA ARG A 85 19.74 -4.10 20.29
C ARG A 85 20.04 -3.91 18.81
N ARG A 86 20.75 -4.87 18.20
CA ARG A 86 21.06 -4.83 16.76
C ARG A 86 19.82 -5.13 15.93
N LEU A 87 18.96 -6.05 16.39
CA LEU A 87 17.67 -6.32 15.78
C LEU A 87 16.76 -5.08 15.82
N ASP A 88 16.64 -4.42 16.98
CA ASP A 88 15.84 -3.20 17.12
C ASP A 88 16.32 -2.09 16.15
N ALA A 89 17.64 -1.92 16.04
CA ALA A 89 18.22 -0.97 15.09
C ALA A 89 17.91 -1.33 13.63
N ALA A 90 18.02 -2.62 13.27
CA ALA A 90 17.72 -3.09 11.92
C ALA A 90 16.24 -2.93 11.57
N GLU A 91 15.32 -3.19 12.51
CA GLU A 91 13.89 -2.98 12.33
C GLU A 91 13.54 -1.49 12.18
N GLY A 92 14.20 -0.62 12.95
CA GLY A 92 14.11 0.83 12.82
C GLY A 92 14.53 1.32 11.42
N ASP A 93 15.70 0.87 10.95
CA ASP A 93 16.24 1.25 9.64
C ASP A 93 15.36 0.75 8.49
N ASP A 94 14.82 -0.48 8.58
CA ASP A 94 13.92 -1.02 7.55
C ASP A 94 12.61 -0.23 7.47
N ALA A 95 12.04 0.16 8.62
CA ALA A 95 10.85 1.00 8.66
C ALA A 95 11.08 2.37 8.00
N VAL A 96 12.26 2.98 8.18
CA VAL A 96 12.62 4.22 7.49
C VAL A 96 12.73 4.01 5.99
N ARG A 97 13.42 2.95 5.53
CA ARG A 97 13.56 2.63 4.10
C ARG A 97 12.20 2.40 3.43
N GLN A 98 11.31 1.64 4.07
CA GLN A 98 9.95 1.41 3.57
C GLN A 98 9.14 2.71 3.46
N ARG A 99 9.25 3.61 4.45
CA ARG A 99 8.58 4.93 4.40
C ARG A 99 9.11 5.77 3.24
N GLU A 100 10.42 5.80 3.01
CA GLU A 100 11.02 6.53 1.89
C GLU A 100 10.57 5.96 0.53
N GLN A 101 10.51 4.63 0.39
CA GLN A 101 10.00 3.99 -0.83
C GLN A 101 8.54 4.35 -1.08
N ARG A 102 7.67 4.25 -0.06
CA ARG A 102 6.26 4.66 -0.19
C ARG A 102 6.14 6.14 -0.58
N ARG A 103 6.96 7.03 0.00
CA ARG A 103 6.94 8.45 -0.35
C ARG A 103 7.32 8.69 -1.82
N LYS A 104 8.29 7.95 -2.35
CA LYS A 104 8.65 8.00 -3.78
C LYS A 104 7.49 7.54 -4.67
N GLN A 105 6.88 6.39 -4.35
CA GLN A 105 5.73 5.86 -5.09
C GLN A 105 4.54 6.84 -5.08
N VAL A 106 4.23 7.44 -3.93
CA VAL A 106 3.15 8.45 -3.82
C VAL A 106 3.46 9.65 -4.69
N LYS A 107 4.71 10.14 -4.70
CA LYS A 107 5.12 11.26 -5.56
C LYS A 107 4.94 10.91 -7.04
N GLU A 108 5.36 9.73 -7.47
CA GLU A 108 5.19 9.25 -8.86
C GLU A 108 3.71 9.17 -9.26
N LEU A 109 2.85 8.67 -8.37
CA LEU A 109 1.39 8.63 -8.59
C LEU A 109 0.78 10.04 -8.67
N CYS A 110 1.22 10.97 -7.83
CA CYS A 110 0.81 12.37 -7.92
C CYS A 110 1.24 13.02 -9.23
N ASP A 111 2.47 12.78 -9.68
CA ASP A 111 2.98 13.27 -10.97
C ASP A 111 2.19 12.67 -12.15
N HIS A 112 1.84 11.38 -12.06
CA HIS A 112 0.99 10.72 -13.06
C HIS A 112 -0.43 11.32 -13.09
N ARG A 113 -1.04 11.53 -11.92
CA ARG A 113 -2.35 12.20 -11.80
C ARG A 113 -2.31 13.62 -12.39
N HIS A 114 -1.25 14.38 -12.15
CA HIS A 114 -1.11 15.72 -12.69
C HIS A 114 -1.01 15.70 -14.23
N LYS A 115 -0.23 14.79 -14.80
CA LYS A 115 -0.16 14.60 -16.27
C LYS A 115 -1.52 14.22 -16.86
N LEU A 116 -2.27 13.33 -16.21
CA LEU A 116 -3.62 12.97 -16.62
C LEU A 116 -4.58 14.16 -16.55
N ALA A 117 -4.52 14.95 -15.48
CA ALA A 117 -5.33 16.16 -15.34
C ALA A 117 -5.05 17.17 -16.47
N LEU A 118 -3.78 17.40 -16.81
CA LEU A 118 -3.40 18.25 -17.94
C LEU A 118 -3.91 17.69 -19.28
N ARG A 119 -3.91 16.36 -19.46
CA ARG A 119 -4.46 15.72 -20.66
C ARG A 119 -5.97 15.91 -20.74
N PHE A 120 -6.70 15.75 -19.64
CA PHE A 120 -8.14 15.99 -19.59
C PHE A 120 -8.49 17.46 -19.84
N GLN A 121 -7.69 18.40 -19.32
CA GLN A 121 -7.88 19.82 -19.59
C GLN A 121 -7.75 20.12 -21.09
N LYS A 122 -6.77 19.54 -21.79
CA LYS A 122 -6.63 19.69 -23.24
C LYS A 122 -7.84 19.13 -23.99
N LEU A 123 -8.27 17.92 -23.64
CA LEU A 123 -9.45 17.30 -24.25
C LEU A 123 -10.73 18.11 -24.01
N ALA A 124 -10.87 18.74 -22.85
CA ALA A 124 -12.01 19.61 -22.55
C ALA A 124 -12.01 20.87 -23.41
N VAL A 125 -10.85 21.47 -23.66
CA VAL A 125 -10.71 22.61 -24.58
C VAL A 125 -11.01 22.19 -26.02
N GLU A 126 -10.49 21.05 -26.47
CA GLU A 126 -10.79 20.51 -27.81
C GLU A 126 -12.28 20.24 -27.98
N LEU A 127 -12.95 19.67 -26.97
CA LEU A 127 -14.39 19.45 -26.98
C LEU A 127 -15.17 20.77 -27.05
N ALA A 128 -14.75 21.79 -26.29
CA ALA A 128 -15.39 23.12 -26.34
C ALA A 128 -15.32 23.72 -27.75
N VAL A 129 -14.16 23.63 -28.42
CA VAL A 129 -14.00 24.09 -29.81
C VAL A 129 -14.93 23.33 -30.77
N VAL A 130 -15.06 22.01 -30.62
CA VAL A 130 -15.97 21.22 -31.46
C VAL A 130 -17.44 21.60 -31.21
N VAL A 131 -17.81 21.89 -29.96
CA VAL A 131 -19.16 22.37 -29.62
C VAL A 131 -19.43 23.72 -30.28
N ASP A 132 -18.50 24.68 -30.17
CA ASP A 132 -18.63 26.00 -30.81
C ASP A 132 -18.77 25.87 -32.34
N GLN A 133 -17.95 25.01 -32.97
CA GLN A 133 -18.04 24.73 -34.42
C GLN A 133 -19.38 24.08 -34.80
N THR A 134 -19.90 23.21 -33.94
CA THR A 134 -21.21 22.58 -34.16
C THR A 134 -22.33 23.63 -34.04
N GLU A 135 -22.23 24.56 -33.10
CA GLU A 135 -23.16 25.68 -32.95
C GLU A 135 -23.12 26.62 -34.16
N GLU A 136 -21.92 26.95 -34.65
CA GLU A 136 -21.73 27.76 -35.86
C GLU A 136 -22.33 27.06 -37.09
N THR A 137 -21.97 25.79 -37.32
CA THR A 137 -22.50 24.99 -38.44
C THR A 137 -24.02 24.85 -38.37
N THR A 138 -24.56 24.66 -37.17
CA THR A 138 -26.01 24.58 -36.95
C THR A 138 -26.68 25.91 -37.30
N SER A 139 -26.08 27.04 -36.90
CA SER A 139 -26.56 28.39 -37.23
C SER A 139 -26.50 28.69 -38.73
N GLU A 140 -25.44 28.24 -39.41
CA GLU A 140 -25.30 28.35 -40.87
C GLU A 140 -26.39 27.56 -41.60
N ILE A 141 -26.63 26.30 -41.21
CA ILE A 141 -27.72 25.47 -41.76
C ILE A 141 -29.07 26.19 -41.60
N TYR A 142 -29.32 26.81 -40.45
CA TYR A 142 -30.55 27.58 -40.22
C TYR A 142 -30.71 28.78 -41.13
N SER A 143 -29.62 29.52 -41.37
CA SER A 143 -29.65 30.71 -42.22
C SER A 143 -30.03 30.40 -43.68
N LEU A 144 -29.89 29.13 -44.10
CA LEU A 144 -30.10 28.66 -45.46
C LEU A 144 -31.47 27.96 -45.68
N LEU A 145 -32.25 27.73 -44.62
CA LEU A 145 -33.57 27.09 -44.73
C LEU A 145 -34.66 28.10 -45.16
N PRO A 146 -35.36 27.88 -46.29
CA PRO A 146 -36.33 28.84 -46.81
C PRO A 146 -37.70 28.73 -46.14
N GLY A 147 -38.08 29.76 -45.37
CA GLY A 147 -39.46 30.05 -44.96
C GLY A 147 -40.02 29.20 -43.81
N LYS A 148 -40.47 29.89 -42.74
CA LYS A 148 -41.11 29.35 -41.51
C LYS A 148 -40.30 28.24 -40.83
N VAL A 149 -39.54 28.66 -39.81
CA VAL A 149 -38.75 27.84 -38.89
C VAL A 149 -39.67 26.80 -38.21
N ASP A 150 -39.83 25.67 -38.88
CA ASP A 150 -40.64 24.53 -38.45
C ASP A 150 -40.11 23.97 -37.12
N LEU A 151 -41.00 23.42 -36.30
CA LEU A 151 -40.77 22.88 -34.96
C LEU A 151 -39.49 22.02 -34.79
N VAL A 152 -39.03 21.39 -35.88
CA VAL A 152 -37.78 20.61 -35.99
C VAL A 152 -36.53 21.47 -35.75
N ALA A 153 -36.56 22.72 -36.19
CA ALA A 153 -35.52 23.72 -35.94
C ALA A 153 -35.44 24.12 -34.45
N ALA A 154 -36.60 24.19 -33.78
CA ALA A 154 -36.69 24.54 -32.37
C ALA A 154 -36.19 23.42 -31.44
N MET A 155 -36.30 22.15 -31.86
CA MET A 155 -35.80 20.98 -31.11
C MET A 155 -34.28 20.80 -31.15
N LEU A 156 -33.59 21.61 -31.95
CA LEU A 156 -32.13 21.64 -32.06
C LEU A 156 -31.53 22.87 -31.37
N HIS A 157 -32.31 23.63 -30.59
CA HIS A 157 -31.77 24.67 -29.73
C HIS A 157 -30.87 24.08 -28.63
N GLN A 158 -29.87 24.88 -28.22
CA GLN A 158 -28.81 24.58 -27.24
C GLN A 158 -29.15 23.64 -26.06
N PRO A 159 -30.31 23.70 -25.38
CA PRO A 159 -30.60 22.76 -24.28
C PRO A 159 -30.68 21.29 -24.71
N ASP A 160 -31.17 20.99 -25.91
CA ASP A 160 -31.36 19.61 -26.37
C ASP A 160 -30.07 19.01 -26.98
N LEU A 161 -29.22 19.83 -27.62
CA LEU A 161 -27.89 19.40 -28.08
C LEU A 161 -26.97 19.08 -26.89
N TYR A 162 -26.98 19.93 -25.87
CA TYR A 162 -26.26 19.67 -24.61
C TYR A 162 -26.79 18.42 -23.90
N ALA A 163 -28.12 18.22 -23.87
CA ALA A 163 -28.73 17.02 -23.30
C ALA A 163 -28.35 15.74 -24.08
N ALA A 164 -28.35 15.78 -25.42
CA ALA A 164 -27.94 14.67 -26.27
C ALA A 164 -26.45 14.34 -26.12
N MET A 165 -25.58 15.34 -26.05
CA MET A 165 -24.15 15.13 -25.78
C MET A 165 -23.91 14.52 -24.40
N LYS A 166 -24.61 15.01 -23.37
CA LYS A 166 -24.55 14.47 -22.00
C LYS A 166 -25.03 13.01 -21.95
N GLU A 167 -26.10 12.69 -22.67
CA GLU A 167 -26.65 11.34 -22.77
C GLU A 167 -25.70 10.37 -23.49
N GLN A 168 -25.10 10.77 -24.61
CA GLN A 168 -24.14 9.95 -25.36
C GLN A 168 -22.87 9.65 -24.54
N LEU A 169 -22.35 10.65 -23.83
CA LEU A 169 -21.19 10.47 -22.93
C LEU A 169 -21.49 9.54 -21.75
N GLN A 170 -22.72 9.57 -21.22
CA GLN A 170 -23.18 8.65 -20.18
C GLN A 170 -23.35 7.21 -20.71
N ARG A 171 -23.90 7.03 -21.91
CA ARG A 171 -24.09 5.71 -22.55
C ARG A 171 -22.76 5.05 -22.95
N ALA A 172 -21.77 5.83 -23.36
CA ALA A 172 -20.43 5.35 -23.72
C ALA A 172 -19.57 4.84 -22.53
N GLN A 173 -20.13 4.76 -21.32
CA GLN A 173 -19.45 4.33 -20.09
C GLN A 173 -18.13 5.07 -19.78
N ALA A 174 -17.95 6.31 -20.26
CA ALA A 174 -16.81 7.18 -19.94
C ALA A 174 -16.82 7.68 -18.46
N THR A 175 -17.28 6.83 -17.55
CA THR A 175 -17.67 7.05 -16.15
C THR A 175 -16.63 7.77 -15.27
N PRO A 176 -17.05 8.52 -14.22
CA PRO A 176 -18.35 9.17 -13.99
C PRO A 176 -18.22 10.70 -13.77
N TRP A 177 -19.17 11.50 -14.29
CA TRP A 177 -19.27 12.92 -13.92
C TRP A 177 -20.29 13.19 -12.80
N SER A 178 -21.03 12.18 -12.33
CA SER A 178 -21.65 12.18 -11.00
C SER A 178 -21.98 10.75 -10.58
N SER A 179 -21.63 10.37 -9.36
CA SER A 179 -22.01 9.11 -8.72
C SER A 179 -23.33 9.19 -7.96
N SER A 180 -24.25 10.10 -8.33
CA SER A 180 -25.51 10.25 -7.60
C SER A 180 -26.58 9.30 -8.13
N ALA A 181 -27.23 8.57 -7.22
CA ALA A 181 -28.35 7.66 -7.51
C ALA A 181 -29.54 8.38 -8.19
N LEU A 182 -29.67 9.70 -7.99
CA LEU A 182 -30.65 10.55 -8.67
C LEU A 182 -30.41 10.65 -10.18
N GLY A 183 -29.15 10.67 -10.61
CA GLY A 183 -28.79 10.76 -12.03
C GLY A 183 -29.13 9.50 -12.82
N GLN A 184 -28.95 8.31 -12.23
CA GLN A 184 -29.36 7.04 -12.85
C GLN A 184 -30.88 6.90 -12.90
N TRP A 185 -31.57 7.29 -11.82
CA TRP A 185 -33.03 7.25 -11.73
C TRP A 185 -33.74 8.16 -12.76
N GLU A 186 -33.16 9.33 -13.09
CA GLU A 186 -33.72 10.21 -14.13
C GLU A 186 -33.51 9.69 -15.57
N ILE A 187 -32.43 8.93 -15.82
CA ILE A 187 -32.12 8.36 -17.15
C ILE A 187 -33.09 7.22 -17.48
N GLU A 188 -33.38 6.35 -16.52
CA GLU A 188 -34.26 5.20 -16.71
C GLU A 188 -35.72 5.57 -16.97
N ARG A 189 -36.11 6.83 -16.69
CA ARG A 189 -37.51 7.28 -16.76
C ARG A 189 -37.84 8.16 -17.96
N ARG A 190 -36.84 8.61 -18.73
CA ARG A 190 -37.08 9.44 -19.92
C ARG A 190 -37.21 8.55 -21.16
N PRO A 191 -38.25 8.74 -21.98
CA PRO A 191 -38.32 8.10 -23.29
C PRO A 191 -37.08 8.53 -24.09
N ASP A 192 -36.42 7.56 -24.73
CA ASP A 192 -35.24 7.85 -25.53
C ASP A 192 -35.59 8.78 -26.71
N LEU A 193 -34.56 9.35 -27.33
CA LEU A 193 -34.73 10.31 -28.42
C LEU A 193 -35.59 9.73 -29.56
N VAL A 194 -35.47 8.42 -29.82
CA VAL A 194 -36.23 7.70 -30.84
C VAL A 194 -37.71 7.65 -30.47
N ALA A 195 -38.06 7.28 -29.24
CA ALA A 195 -39.43 7.25 -28.74
C ALA A 195 -40.07 8.66 -28.68
N ARG A 196 -39.28 9.70 -28.42
CA ARG A 196 -39.74 11.09 -28.45
C ARG A 196 -40.03 11.57 -29.88
N VAL A 197 -39.19 11.18 -30.84
CA VAL A 197 -39.39 11.48 -32.28
C VAL A 197 -40.58 10.70 -32.84
N GLU A 198 -40.76 9.44 -32.47
CA GLU A 198 -41.92 8.64 -32.86
C GLU A 198 -43.23 9.20 -32.29
N ALA A 199 -43.26 9.59 -31.02
CA ALA A 199 -44.43 10.21 -30.40
C ALA A 199 -44.78 11.57 -31.05
N ALA A 200 -43.78 12.35 -31.46
CA ALA A 200 -43.99 13.61 -32.17
C ALA A 200 -44.56 13.37 -33.59
N ASN A 201 -44.09 12.34 -34.29
CA ASN A 201 -44.60 11.96 -35.61
C ASN A 201 -46.07 11.47 -35.56
N VAL A 202 -46.45 10.72 -34.52
CA VAL A 202 -47.82 10.23 -34.33
C VAL A 202 -48.83 11.38 -34.12
N VAL A 203 -48.41 12.47 -33.46
CA VAL A 203 -49.27 13.65 -33.24
C VAL A 203 -49.41 14.51 -34.51
N LEU A 204 -48.48 14.40 -35.46
CA LEU A 204 -48.45 15.17 -36.71
C LEU A 204 -49.17 14.48 -37.89
N GLY A 205 -49.66 13.27 -37.72
CA GLY A 205 -50.56 12.61 -38.69
C GLY A 205 -49.90 12.21 -40.01
N VAL A 206 -48.67 11.69 -39.96
CA VAL A 206 -48.07 10.89 -41.05
C VAL A 206 -48.13 9.41 -40.66
#